data_AF-A0A1I7ZR05-F1
#
_entry.id   AF-A0A1I7ZR05-F1
#
_cell.length_a   1.000
_cell.length_b   1.000
_cell.length_c   1.000
_cell.angle_alpha   90.00
_cell.angle_beta   90.00
_cell.angle_gamma   90.00
#
_symmetry.space_group_name_H-M   'P 1'
#
loop_
_entity.id
_entity.type
_entity.pdbx_description
1 polymer ?
#
loop_
_entity_poly.entity_id
_entity_poly.type
_entity_poly.pdbx_seq_one_letter_code
_entity_poly.pdbx_strand_id
1 'polypeptide(L)'
;MKEHNDATKILVYYLLSGVTILFAIPFFYILIFHSTSTLRLYRNTILNLTIWYLLAVETNGVFLQILFSMDESKLCARYVGLASHIGHKTTIVCLFLCIIPCANAGVSVFICFLYRYVQISGRTLPARISWVSPTAMCVGLYATSSFIAGYMMYLFVSGAYVSEVDGILHVCFDERNYSTVATVNIVIIGAIALGGVAVLSLVFMTIRSLRSHRAFMTKQTYRLQLLLTVNLMAPFLDAISMCIATVVFVTPYRKAARKMFWRKLTVTPT
;
A
#
# COMPACT_ATOMS: atom_id res chain seq x y z
N MET A 1 -10.53 28.54 13.05
CA MET A 1 -11.38 27.32 12.95
C MET A 1 -10.75 26.21 12.10
N LYS A 2 -10.08 26.51 10.97
CA LYS A 2 -9.40 25.50 10.12
C LYS A 2 -8.28 24.74 10.85
N GLU A 3 -7.47 25.44 11.63
CA GLU A 3 -6.34 24.84 12.38
C GLU A 3 -6.77 23.79 13.41
N HIS A 4 -7.87 24.05 14.14
CA HIS A 4 -8.36 23.10 15.14
C HIS A 4 -8.77 21.76 14.52
N ASN A 5 -9.35 21.78 13.31
CA ASN A 5 -9.71 20.57 12.58
C ASN A 5 -8.47 19.78 12.12
N ASP A 6 -7.38 20.47 11.79
CA ASP A 6 -6.16 19.80 11.32
C ASP A 6 -5.40 19.13 12.48
N ALA A 7 -5.35 19.76 13.66
CA ALA A 7 -4.79 19.16 14.87
C ALA A 7 -5.51 17.84 15.25
N THR A 8 -6.84 17.81 15.18
CA THR A 8 -7.61 16.59 15.46
C THR A 8 -7.30 15.48 14.46
N LYS A 9 -7.18 15.79 13.17
CA LYS A 9 -6.80 14.78 12.15
C LYS A 9 -5.40 14.21 12.42
N ILE A 10 -4.44 15.08 12.72
CA ILE A 10 -3.06 14.69 13.05
C ILE A 10 -3.04 13.76 14.27
N LEU A 11 -3.78 14.10 15.33
CA LEU A 11 -3.91 13.27 16.52
C LEU A 11 -4.52 11.90 16.20
N VAL A 12 -5.57 11.86 15.36
CA VAL A 12 -6.19 10.61 14.93
C VAL A 12 -5.19 9.72 14.18
N TYR A 13 -4.38 10.28 13.28
CA TYR A 13 -3.31 9.52 12.61
C TYR A 13 -2.32 8.92 13.61
N TYR A 14 -1.82 9.71 14.56
CA TYR A 14 -0.90 9.20 15.58
C TYR A 14 -1.51 8.10 16.46
N LEU A 15 -2.77 8.26 16.88
CA LEU A 15 -3.46 7.24 17.67
C LEU A 15 -3.64 5.94 16.89
N LEU A 16 -4.07 6.02 15.63
CA LEU A 16 -4.26 4.83 14.78
C LEU A 16 -2.94 4.10 14.52
N SER A 17 -1.86 4.84 14.26
CA SER A 17 -0.53 4.25 14.10
C SER A 17 -0.01 3.63 15.39
N GLY A 18 -0.12 4.33 16.51
CA GLY A 18 0.27 3.81 17.82
C GLY A 18 -0.47 2.52 18.19
N VAL A 19 -1.78 2.47 17.95
CA VAL A 19 -2.60 1.26 18.14
C VAL A 19 -2.12 0.12 17.23
N THR A 20 -1.75 0.42 15.98
CA THR A 20 -1.23 -0.59 15.04
C THR A 20 0.10 -1.18 15.53
N ILE A 21 1.03 -0.36 16.04
CA ILE A 21 2.28 -0.83 16.65
C ILE A 21 1.99 -1.74 17.85
N LEU A 22 1.08 -1.33 18.73
CA LEU A 22 0.73 -2.09 19.92
C LEU A 22 0.18 -3.47 19.57
N PHE A 23 -0.59 -3.60 18.48
CA PHE A 23 -1.05 -4.90 17.97
C PHE A 23 0.04 -5.70 17.24
N ALA A 24 1.01 -5.03 16.63
CA ALA A 24 2.12 -5.69 15.94
C ALA A 24 3.08 -6.41 16.90
N ILE A 25 3.31 -5.89 18.10
CA ILE A 25 4.21 -6.50 19.10
C ILE A 25 3.81 -7.93 19.46
N PRO A 26 2.59 -8.22 19.96
CA PRO A 26 2.19 -9.58 20.28
C PRO A 26 2.13 -10.47 19.03
N PHE A 27 1.81 -9.91 17.87
CA PHE A 27 1.83 -10.64 16.61
C PHE A 27 3.23 -11.14 16.24
N PHE A 28 4.25 -10.28 16.31
CA PHE A 28 5.64 -10.69 16.09
C PHE A 28 6.12 -11.69 17.13
N TYR A 29 5.77 -11.48 18.40
CA TYR A 29 6.10 -12.41 19.47
C TYR A 29 5.55 -13.82 19.18
N ILE A 30 4.27 -13.92 18.81
CA ILE A 30 3.65 -15.21 18.45
C ILE A 30 4.32 -15.83 17.22
N LEU A 31 4.55 -15.04 16.17
CA LEU A 31 5.16 -15.57 14.95
C LEU A 31 6.60 -16.05 15.17
N ILE A 32 7.42 -15.32 15.90
CA ILE A 32 8.84 -15.64 16.10
C ILE A 32 8.99 -16.83 17.05
N PHE A 33 8.30 -16.79 18.19
CA PHE A 33 8.55 -17.75 19.28
C PHE A 33 7.58 -18.94 19.30
N HIS A 34 6.36 -18.80 18.78
CA HIS A 34 5.33 -19.86 18.86
C HIS A 34 5.02 -20.54 17.52
N SER A 35 5.61 -20.08 16.41
CA SER A 35 5.42 -20.73 15.11
C SER A 35 6.27 -21.99 14.96
N THR A 36 5.63 -23.10 14.56
CA THR A 36 6.31 -24.39 14.36
C THR A 36 7.34 -24.32 13.23
N SER A 37 8.45 -25.07 13.38
CA SER A 37 9.53 -25.13 12.38
C SER A 37 9.06 -25.64 11.00
N THR A 38 8.02 -26.47 10.97
CA THR A 38 7.37 -26.97 9.74
C THR A 38 6.72 -25.88 8.90
N LEU A 39 6.43 -24.72 9.48
CA LEU A 39 5.84 -23.56 8.81
C LEU A 39 6.86 -22.47 8.49
N ARG A 40 8.17 -22.76 8.55
CA ARG A 40 9.25 -21.77 8.40
C ARG A 40 9.10 -20.87 7.17
N LEU A 41 8.83 -21.45 5.99
CA LEU A 41 8.68 -20.67 4.76
C LEU A 41 7.50 -19.70 4.86
N TYR A 42 6.33 -20.22 5.26
CA TYR A 42 5.11 -19.42 5.40
C TYR A 42 5.26 -18.33 6.47
N ARG A 43 5.88 -18.65 7.61
CA ARG A 43 6.23 -17.71 8.68
C ARG A 43 7.12 -16.58 8.16
N ASN A 44 8.19 -16.89 7.44
CA ASN A 44 9.11 -15.89 6.91
C ASN A 44 8.41 -14.94 5.94
N THR A 45 7.50 -15.48 5.12
CA THR A 45 6.73 -14.71 4.15
C THR A 45 5.72 -13.78 4.84
N ILE A 46 5.03 -14.23 5.89
CA ILE A 46 4.20 -13.34 6.72
C ILE A 46 5.05 -12.28 7.42
N LEU A 47 6.15 -12.67 8.06
CA LEU A 47 7.03 -11.73 8.76
C LEU A 47 7.49 -10.62 7.82
N ASN A 48 7.90 -10.98 6.60
CA ASN A 48 8.29 -10.02 5.58
C ASN A 48 7.13 -9.10 5.20
N LEU A 49 5.94 -9.63 4.94
CA LEU A 49 4.74 -8.81 4.68
C LEU A 49 4.47 -7.83 5.83
N THR A 50 4.50 -8.31 7.08
CA THR A 50 4.22 -7.50 8.26
C THR A 50 5.26 -6.41 8.46
N ILE A 51 6.54 -6.69 8.22
CA ILE A 51 7.61 -5.68 8.29
C ILE A 51 7.36 -4.57 7.26
N TRP A 52 7.08 -4.92 6.01
CA TRP A 52 6.79 -3.91 4.98
C TRP A 52 5.54 -3.10 5.28
N TYR A 53 4.48 -3.75 5.75
CA TYR A 53 3.24 -3.09 6.15
C TYR A 53 3.47 -2.12 7.31
N LEU A 54 4.20 -2.52 8.35
CA LEU A 54 4.48 -1.65 9.48
C LEU A 54 5.40 -0.49 9.12
N LEU A 55 6.44 -0.72 8.29
CA LEU A 55 7.25 0.37 7.77
C LEU A 55 6.40 1.38 7.00
N ALA A 56 5.43 0.92 6.21
CA ALA A 56 4.48 1.80 5.52
C ALA A 56 3.58 2.57 6.49
N VAL A 57 3.04 1.90 7.53
CA VAL A 57 2.18 2.53 8.54
C VAL A 57 2.95 3.56 9.37
N GLU A 58 4.17 3.25 9.82
CA GLU A 58 5.00 4.18 10.59
C GLU A 58 5.36 5.40 9.75
N THR A 59 5.76 5.18 8.49
CA THR A 59 6.16 6.29 7.62
C THR A 59 4.96 7.19 7.31
N ASN A 60 3.79 6.65 6.97
CA ASN A 60 2.57 7.45 6.68
C ASN A 60 1.87 8.02 7.93
N GLY A 61 2.03 7.35 9.05
CA GLY A 61 1.26 7.65 10.25
C GLY A 61 1.98 8.58 11.20
N VAL A 62 3.29 8.38 11.35
CA VAL A 62 4.11 9.06 12.34
C VAL A 62 5.01 10.09 11.66
N PHE A 63 5.74 9.69 10.62
CA PHE A 63 6.71 10.58 9.98
C PHE A 63 6.08 11.55 9.00
N LEU A 64 5.10 11.10 8.22
CA LEU A 64 4.59 11.81 7.06
C LEU A 64 3.07 11.70 6.96
N GLN A 65 2.37 12.73 7.41
CA GLN A 65 0.92 12.84 7.31
C GLN A 65 0.56 13.85 6.21
N ILE A 66 -0.31 13.44 5.29
CA ILE A 66 -0.67 14.24 4.11
C ILE A 66 -2.00 14.95 4.37
N LEU A 67 -2.00 16.28 4.31
CA LEU A 67 -3.18 17.12 4.40
C LEU A 67 -3.40 17.82 3.05
N PHE A 68 -4.52 17.52 2.38
CA PHE A 68 -4.86 18.17 1.12
C PHE A 68 -5.65 19.46 1.37
N SER A 69 -5.23 20.55 0.72
CA SER A 69 -5.93 21.82 0.70
C SER A 69 -6.02 22.38 -0.72
N MET A 70 -7.10 23.09 -1.00
CA MET A 70 -7.20 23.92 -2.21
C MET A 70 -6.75 25.33 -1.84
N ASP A 71 -5.79 25.87 -2.60
CA ASP A 71 -5.32 27.24 -2.47
C ASP A 71 -5.36 27.91 -3.85
N GLU A 72 -6.12 28.99 -3.99
CA GLU A 72 -6.26 29.74 -5.26
C GLU A 72 -6.44 28.85 -6.52
N SER A 73 -7.28 27.81 -6.44
CA SER A 73 -7.54 26.79 -7.48
C SER A 73 -6.45 25.72 -7.72
N LYS A 74 -5.30 25.81 -7.04
CA LYS A 74 -4.26 24.79 -7.01
C LYS A 74 -4.59 23.73 -5.96
N LEU A 75 -4.35 22.47 -6.30
CA LEU A 75 -4.37 21.37 -5.33
C LEU A 75 -3.00 21.29 -4.66
N CYS A 76 -2.95 21.58 -3.36
CA CYS A 76 -1.74 21.49 -2.57
C CYS A 76 -1.84 20.35 -1.56
N ALA A 77 -0.80 19.53 -1.51
CA ALA A 77 -0.55 18.57 -0.44
C ALA A 77 0.41 19.20 0.56
N ARG A 78 -0.07 19.42 1.78
CA ARG A 78 0.73 19.85 2.93
C ARG A 78 1.20 18.61 3.68
N TYR A 79 2.51 18.45 3.81
CA TYR A 79 3.11 17.31 4.50
C TYR A 79 3.51 17.72 5.91
N VAL A 80 2.77 17.19 6.89
CA VAL A 80 3.00 17.39 8.33
C VAL A 80 3.52 16.09 8.97
N GLY A 81 3.88 16.13 10.24
CA GLY A 81 4.40 14.97 10.99
C GLY A 81 5.85 15.18 11.43
N LEU A 82 6.46 14.16 12.03
CA LEU A 82 7.81 14.27 12.59
C LEU A 82 8.86 14.72 11.56
N ALA A 83 8.75 14.28 10.30
CA ALA A 83 9.71 14.65 9.25
C ALA A 83 9.70 16.16 8.96
N SER A 84 8.53 16.79 9.03
CA SER A 84 8.39 18.24 8.79
C SER A 84 9.11 19.10 9.83
N HIS A 85 9.27 18.61 11.07
CA HIS A 85 10.03 19.31 12.11
C HIS A 85 11.55 19.26 11.90
N ILE A 86 12.05 18.32 11.10
CA ILE A 86 13.49 18.19 10.79
C ILE A 86 13.85 19.05 9.57
N GLY A 87 12.93 19.19 8.62
CA GLY A 87 13.05 20.07 7.46
C GLY A 87 12.59 19.43 6.15
N HIS A 88 12.40 20.25 5.11
CA HIS A 88 11.81 19.82 3.83
C HIS A 88 12.56 18.66 3.15
N LYS A 89 13.90 18.63 3.22
CA LYS A 89 14.71 17.55 2.62
C LYS A 89 14.38 16.20 3.25
N THR A 90 14.23 16.17 4.57
CA THR A 90 13.84 14.97 5.32
C THR A 90 12.43 14.54 4.95
N THR A 91 11.49 15.48 4.83
CA THR A 91 10.13 15.19 4.36
C THR A 91 10.13 14.56 2.97
N ILE A 92 10.94 15.07 2.03
CA ILE A 92 11.08 14.47 0.69
C ILE A 92 11.63 13.05 0.79
N VAL A 93 12.69 12.80 1.58
CA VAL A 93 13.21 11.45 1.80
C VAL A 93 12.14 10.53 2.39
N CYS A 94 11.38 11.00 3.38
CA CYS A 94 10.26 10.25 3.97
C CYS A 94 9.15 9.96 2.94
N LEU A 95 8.94 10.81 1.93
CA LEU A 95 8.01 10.50 0.84
C LEU A 95 8.47 9.30 0.01
N PHE A 96 9.75 9.24 -0.35
CA PHE A 96 10.31 8.07 -1.03
C PHE A 96 10.29 6.82 -0.14
N LEU A 97 10.64 6.98 1.14
CA LEU A 97 10.57 5.89 2.12
C LEU A 97 9.14 5.46 2.44
N CYS A 98 8.13 6.25 2.10
CA CYS A 98 6.73 5.87 2.26
C CYS A 98 6.27 4.98 1.10
N ILE A 99 6.53 5.40 -0.15
CA ILE A 99 6.00 4.72 -1.33
C ILE A 99 6.63 3.34 -1.54
N ILE A 100 7.92 3.19 -1.20
CA ILE A 100 8.67 1.95 -1.40
C ILE A 100 8.12 0.80 -0.54
N PRO A 101 7.96 0.94 0.80
CA PRO A 101 7.30 -0.06 1.63
C PRO A 101 5.87 -0.36 1.23
N CYS A 102 5.08 0.63 0.80
CA CYS A 102 3.72 0.39 0.30
C CYS A 102 3.73 -0.55 -0.92
N ALA A 103 4.62 -0.30 -1.89
CA ALA A 103 4.76 -1.14 -3.07
C ALA A 103 5.26 -2.55 -2.72
N ASN A 104 6.28 -2.64 -1.85
CA ASN A 104 6.83 -3.90 -1.40
C ASN A 104 5.86 -4.71 -0.52
N ALA A 105 4.97 -4.07 0.24
CA ALA A 105 3.90 -4.74 0.95
C ALA A 105 2.94 -5.42 -0.05
N GLY A 106 2.57 -4.74 -1.13
CA GLY A 106 1.78 -5.33 -2.21
C GLY A 106 2.45 -6.54 -2.87
N VAL A 107 3.75 -6.43 -3.19
CA VAL A 107 4.56 -7.55 -3.71
C VAL A 107 4.61 -8.70 -2.70
N SER A 108 4.77 -8.39 -1.41
CA SER A 108 4.78 -9.38 -0.34
C SER A 108 3.47 -10.15 -0.29
N VAL A 109 2.31 -9.48 -0.32
CA VAL A 109 0.99 -10.13 -0.37
C VAL A 109 0.89 -11.07 -1.57
N PHE A 110 1.28 -10.60 -2.76
CA PHE A 110 1.26 -11.42 -3.97
C PHE A 110 2.12 -12.68 -3.83
N ILE A 111 3.36 -12.52 -3.38
CA ILE A 111 4.30 -13.62 -3.14
C ILE A 111 3.73 -14.59 -2.08
N CYS A 112 3.14 -14.08 -0.99
CA CYS A 112 2.50 -14.90 0.04
C CYS A 112 1.45 -15.83 -0.55
N PHE A 113 0.52 -15.29 -1.33
CA PHE A 113 -0.56 -16.07 -1.93
C PHE A 113 -0.07 -17.01 -3.02
N LEU A 114 0.96 -16.62 -3.78
CA LEU A 114 1.57 -17.49 -4.79
C LEU A 114 2.21 -18.73 -4.14
N TYR A 115 3.08 -18.56 -3.16
CA TYR A 115 3.68 -19.69 -2.44
C TYR A 115 2.64 -20.55 -1.74
N ARG A 116 1.61 -19.92 -1.17
CA ARG A 116 0.50 -20.60 -0.52
C ARG A 116 -0.27 -21.49 -1.49
N TYR A 117 -0.59 -20.96 -2.66
CA TYR A 117 -1.27 -21.70 -3.73
C TYR A 117 -0.44 -22.91 -4.18
N VAL A 118 0.86 -22.70 -4.44
CA VAL A 118 1.81 -23.76 -4.84
C VAL A 118 1.87 -24.86 -3.77
N GLN A 119 2.03 -24.48 -2.49
CA GLN A 119 2.09 -25.41 -1.37
C GLN A 119 0.82 -26.27 -1.26
N ILE A 120 -0.36 -25.68 -1.38
CA ILE A 120 -1.64 -26.38 -1.22
C ILE A 120 -2.00 -27.22 -2.45
N SER A 121 -1.63 -26.77 -3.64
CA SER A 121 -1.97 -27.47 -4.88
C SER A 121 -1.10 -28.68 -5.17
N GLY A 122 0.00 -28.85 -4.42
CA GLY A 122 0.99 -29.90 -4.69
C GLY A 122 1.66 -29.76 -6.05
N ARG A 123 1.46 -28.63 -6.74
CA ARG A 123 2.06 -28.34 -8.02
C ARG A 123 3.47 -27.82 -7.79
N THR A 124 4.42 -28.27 -8.59
CA THR A 124 5.69 -27.57 -8.73
C THR A 124 5.45 -26.25 -9.47
N LEU A 125 6.19 -25.20 -9.12
CA LEU A 125 6.22 -24.01 -9.96
C LEU A 125 6.66 -24.43 -11.37
N PRO A 126 6.08 -23.84 -12.44
CA PRO A 126 6.47 -24.13 -13.81
C PRO A 126 7.98 -24.20 -13.96
N ALA A 127 8.51 -25.20 -14.67
CA ALA A 127 9.96 -25.41 -14.82
C ALA A 127 10.72 -24.18 -15.39
N ARG A 128 10.01 -23.27 -16.05
CA ARG A 128 10.58 -21.99 -16.52
C ARG A 128 10.85 -21.01 -15.36
N ILE A 129 10.09 -21.08 -14.26
CA ILE A 129 10.34 -20.32 -13.03
C ILE A 129 11.40 -21.00 -12.16
N SER A 130 11.60 -22.31 -12.30
CA SER A 130 12.66 -23.03 -11.57
C SER A 130 14.08 -22.74 -12.09
N TRP A 131 14.22 -22.07 -13.24
CA TRP A 131 15.53 -21.62 -13.76
C TRP A 131 16.17 -20.54 -12.88
N VAL A 132 15.36 -19.76 -12.17
CA VAL A 132 15.83 -18.74 -11.23
C VAL A 132 15.58 -19.25 -9.83
N SER A 133 16.57 -19.13 -8.93
CA SER A 133 16.35 -19.52 -7.53
C SER A 133 15.16 -18.73 -6.97
N PRO A 134 14.26 -19.34 -6.18
CA PRO A 134 13.09 -18.66 -5.64
C PRO A 134 13.46 -17.37 -4.86
N THR A 135 14.63 -17.38 -4.23
CA THR A 135 15.24 -16.21 -3.57
C THR A 135 15.56 -15.09 -4.56
N ALA A 136 16.23 -15.41 -5.68
CA ALA A 136 16.55 -14.41 -6.70
C ALA A 136 15.30 -13.81 -7.34
N MET A 137 14.23 -14.61 -7.53
CA MET A 137 12.94 -14.09 -7.99
C MET A 137 12.34 -13.10 -6.97
N CYS A 138 12.31 -13.45 -5.68
CA CYS A 138 11.81 -12.55 -4.63
C CYS A 138 12.60 -11.24 -4.59
N VAL A 139 13.93 -11.32 -4.58
CA VAL A 139 14.81 -10.13 -4.58
C VAL A 139 14.57 -9.27 -5.82
N GLY A 140 14.48 -9.90 -6.99
CA GLY A 140 14.18 -9.21 -8.25
C GLY A 140 12.84 -8.48 -8.21
N LEU A 141 11.79 -9.11 -7.68
CA LEU A 141 10.48 -8.49 -7.54
C LEU A 141 10.51 -7.28 -6.59
N TYR A 142 11.16 -7.38 -5.42
CA TYR A 142 11.28 -6.25 -4.49
C TYR A 142 12.13 -5.11 -5.05
N ALA A 143 13.27 -5.43 -5.66
CA ALA A 143 14.15 -4.43 -6.26
C ALA A 143 13.43 -3.68 -7.40
N THR A 144 12.77 -4.43 -8.30
CA THR A 144 12.02 -3.86 -9.41
C THR A 144 10.86 -3.01 -8.91
N SER A 145 10.09 -3.50 -7.92
CA SER A 145 8.98 -2.75 -7.33
C SER A 145 9.44 -1.48 -6.63
N SER A 146 10.53 -1.54 -5.87
CA SER A 146 11.14 -0.37 -5.21
C SER A 146 11.62 0.67 -6.22
N PHE A 147 12.27 0.22 -7.31
CA PHE A 147 12.73 1.11 -8.37
C PHE A 147 11.56 1.79 -9.09
N ILE A 148 10.53 1.03 -9.47
CA ILE A 148 9.33 1.59 -10.11
C ILE A 148 8.63 2.57 -9.16
N ALA A 149 8.45 2.22 -7.89
CA ALA A 149 7.82 3.08 -6.90
C ALA A 149 8.60 4.39 -6.70
N GLY A 150 9.93 4.30 -6.56
CA GLY A 150 10.81 5.46 -6.48
C GLY A 150 10.74 6.34 -7.72
N TYR A 151 10.78 5.74 -8.92
CA TYR A 151 10.65 6.47 -10.18
C TYR A 151 9.30 7.18 -10.31
N MET A 152 8.19 6.52 -9.97
CA MET A 152 6.86 7.14 -9.99
C MET A 152 6.76 8.30 -9.01
N MET A 153 7.35 8.19 -7.82
CA MET A 153 7.40 9.28 -6.85
C MET A 153 8.28 10.43 -7.33
N TYR A 154 9.40 10.14 -7.98
CA TYR A 154 10.23 11.16 -8.62
C TYR A 154 9.44 11.92 -9.70
N LEU A 155 8.71 11.23 -10.58
CA LEU A 155 7.85 11.87 -11.56
C LEU A 155 6.76 12.73 -10.89
N PHE A 156 6.15 12.23 -9.82
CA PHE A 156 5.15 12.98 -9.07
C PHE A 156 5.71 14.27 -8.45
N VAL A 157 6.86 14.20 -7.77
CA VAL A 157 7.51 15.35 -7.12
C VAL A 157 8.07 16.34 -8.15
N SER A 158 8.69 15.85 -9.23
CA SER A 158 9.26 16.70 -10.29
C SER A 158 8.20 17.47 -11.07
N GLY A 159 6.98 16.95 -11.17
CA GLY A 159 5.83 17.63 -11.76
C GLY A 159 5.13 18.62 -10.82
N ALA A 160 5.57 18.74 -9.57
CA ALA A 160 4.96 19.61 -8.58
C ALA A 160 5.75 20.90 -8.36
N TYR A 161 5.04 21.96 -8.01
CA TYR A 161 5.64 23.14 -7.40
C TYR A 161 5.85 22.85 -5.91
N VAL A 162 7.12 22.73 -5.51
CA VAL A 162 7.51 22.49 -4.13
C VAL A 162 7.83 23.82 -3.47
N SER A 163 7.08 24.18 -2.42
CA SER A 163 7.32 25.38 -1.62
C SER A 163 7.37 25.06 -0.14
N GLU A 164 8.15 25.83 0.60
CA GLU A 164 8.20 25.75 2.05
C GLU A 164 7.47 26.96 2.64
N VAL A 165 6.47 26.70 3.46
CA VAL A 165 5.69 27.74 4.17
C VAL A 165 5.69 27.37 5.64
N ASP A 166 6.22 28.26 6.48
CA ASP A 166 6.35 28.05 7.93
C ASP A 166 7.09 26.75 8.31
N GLY A 167 8.13 26.40 7.55
CA GLY A 167 8.91 25.17 7.75
C GLY A 167 8.20 23.89 7.29
N ILE A 168 7.00 24.00 6.70
CA ILE A 168 6.20 22.87 6.26
C ILE A 168 6.29 22.74 4.74
N LEU A 169 6.45 21.51 4.28
CA LEU A 169 6.53 21.21 2.85
C LEU A 169 5.14 21.24 2.22
N HIS A 170 4.97 22.13 1.25
CA HIS A 170 3.79 22.21 0.40
C HIS A 170 4.18 21.74 -1.01
N VAL A 171 3.44 20.76 -1.52
CA VAL A 171 3.58 20.24 -2.88
C VAL A 171 2.29 20.58 -3.62
N CYS A 172 2.36 21.60 -4.46
CA CYS A 172 1.23 22.14 -5.18
C CYS A 172 1.29 21.75 -6.65
N PHE A 173 0.13 21.44 -7.22
CA PHE A 173 0.01 21.15 -8.64
C PHE A 173 -0.71 22.30 -9.34
N ASP A 174 -0.09 22.81 -10.40
CA ASP A 174 -0.70 23.78 -11.32
C ASP A 174 -1.54 23.05 -12.38
N GLU A 175 -2.52 23.73 -12.97
CA GLU A 175 -3.41 23.15 -13.98
C GLU A 175 -2.65 22.56 -15.17
N ARG A 176 -1.48 23.11 -15.51
CA ARG A 176 -0.61 22.61 -16.58
C ARG A 176 -0.06 21.21 -16.30
N ASN A 177 0.19 20.87 -15.04
CA ASN A 177 0.77 19.60 -14.62
C ASN A 177 -0.29 18.57 -14.19
N TYR A 178 -1.58 18.95 -14.22
CA TYR A 178 -2.68 18.04 -13.88
C TYR A 178 -2.74 16.81 -14.78
N SER A 179 -2.33 16.91 -16.04
CA SER A 179 -2.26 15.76 -16.95
C SER A 179 -1.25 14.72 -16.46
N THR A 180 -0.03 15.12 -16.11
CA THR A 180 1.01 14.23 -15.60
C THR A 180 0.58 13.56 -14.30
N VAL A 181 0.02 14.33 -13.35
CA VAL A 181 -0.47 13.79 -12.07
C VAL A 181 -1.63 12.82 -12.29
N ALA A 182 -2.56 13.16 -13.20
CA ALA A 182 -3.66 12.29 -13.55
C ALA A 182 -3.15 10.98 -14.17
N THR A 183 -2.18 11.03 -15.08
CA THR A 183 -1.57 9.84 -15.68
C THR A 183 -0.87 8.98 -14.63
N VAL A 184 -0.04 9.56 -13.76
CA VAL A 184 0.63 8.82 -12.68
C VAL A 184 -0.39 8.17 -11.75
N ASN A 185 -1.43 8.89 -11.34
CA ASN A 185 -2.49 8.33 -10.51
C ASN A 185 -3.28 7.22 -11.21
N ILE A 186 -3.61 7.37 -12.49
CA ILE A 186 -4.30 6.33 -13.27
C ILE A 186 -3.42 5.07 -13.37
N VAL A 187 -2.12 5.22 -13.61
CA VAL A 187 -1.17 4.11 -13.65
C VAL A 187 -1.09 3.40 -12.31
N ILE A 188 -0.98 4.15 -11.20
CA ILE A 188 -0.95 3.59 -9.85
C ILE A 188 -2.26 2.85 -9.52
N ILE A 189 -3.41 3.46 -9.77
CA ILE A 189 -4.73 2.85 -9.54
C ILE A 189 -4.88 1.58 -10.39
N GLY A 190 -4.48 1.64 -11.66
CA GLY A 190 -4.51 0.49 -12.57
C GLY A 190 -3.61 -0.66 -12.08
N ALA A 191 -2.41 -0.35 -11.60
CA ALA A 191 -1.49 -1.33 -11.03
C ALA A 191 -2.05 -1.96 -9.75
N ILE A 192 -2.64 -1.17 -8.85
CA ILE A 192 -3.29 -1.66 -7.62
C ILE A 192 -4.48 -2.55 -7.97
N ALA A 193 -5.34 -2.13 -8.91
CA ALA A 193 -6.49 -2.91 -9.35
C ALA A 193 -6.07 -4.24 -9.97
N LEU A 194 -5.08 -4.24 -10.86
CA LEU A 194 -4.54 -5.45 -11.49
C LEU A 194 -3.91 -6.39 -10.45
N GLY A 195 -3.10 -5.85 -9.54
CA GLY A 195 -2.51 -6.62 -8.43
C GLY A 195 -3.58 -7.22 -7.52
N GLY A 196 -4.64 -6.46 -7.23
CA GLY A 196 -5.76 -6.93 -6.43
C GLY A 196 -6.54 -8.06 -7.09
N VAL A 197 -6.81 -7.96 -8.39
CA VAL A 197 -7.43 -9.04 -9.17
C VAL A 197 -6.54 -10.29 -9.18
N ALA A 198 -5.22 -10.12 -9.32
CA ALA A 198 -4.27 -11.24 -9.27
C ALA A 198 -4.29 -11.95 -7.91
N VAL A 199 -4.26 -11.19 -6.80
CA VAL A 199 -4.36 -11.73 -5.43
C VAL A 199 -5.68 -12.46 -5.21
N LEU A 200 -6.81 -11.84 -5.59
CA LEU A 200 -8.14 -12.47 -5.46
C LEU A 200 -8.24 -13.76 -6.28
N SER A 201 -7.64 -13.79 -7.47
CA SER A 201 -7.57 -15.00 -8.30
C SER A 201 -6.77 -16.10 -7.62
N LEU A 202 -5.62 -15.78 -7.02
CA LEU A 202 -4.81 -16.72 -6.25
C LEU A 202 -5.54 -17.24 -5.01
N VAL A 203 -6.29 -16.39 -4.31
CA VAL A 203 -7.12 -16.76 -3.15
C VAL A 203 -8.19 -17.75 -3.59
N PHE A 204 -8.92 -17.44 -4.66
CA PHE A 204 -9.96 -18.31 -5.20
C PHE A 204 -9.37 -19.66 -5.63
N MET A 205 -8.25 -19.66 -6.35
CA MET A 205 -7.54 -20.88 -6.74
C MET A 205 -7.06 -21.69 -5.53
N THR A 206 -6.56 -21.02 -4.48
CA THR A 206 -6.13 -21.66 -3.23
C THR A 206 -7.30 -22.32 -2.51
N ILE A 207 -8.44 -21.63 -2.38
CA ILE A 207 -9.66 -22.19 -1.77
C ILE A 207 -10.17 -23.37 -2.59
N ARG A 208 -10.20 -23.26 -3.92
CA ARG A 208 -10.59 -24.37 -4.80
C ARG A 208 -9.68 -25.58 -4.61
N SER A 209 -8.37 -25.34 -4.52
CA SER A 209 -7.39 -26.40 -4.27
C SER A 209 -7.57 -27.04 -2.88
N LEU A 210 -7.77 -26.24 -1.82
CA LEU A 210 -8.09 -26.74 -0.48
C LEU A 210 -9.35 -27.63 -0.48
N ARG A 211 -10.40 -27.21 -1.19
CA ARG A 211 -11.64 -27.99 -1.31
C ARG A 211 -11.42 -29.32 -2.01
N SER A 212 -10.60 -29.35 -3.07
CA SER A 212 -10.28 -30.60 -3.77
C SER A 212 -9.48 -31.59 -2.92
N HIS A 213 -8.63 -31.10 -2.01
CA HIS A 213 -7.82 -31.94 -1.12
C HIS A 213 -8.51 -32.27 0.21
N ARG A 214 -9.78 -31.91 0.37
CA ARG A 214 -10.52 -32.08 1.64
C ARG A 214 -10.53 -33.53 2.13
N ALA A 215 -10.59 -34.51 1.22
CA ALA A 215 -10.61 -35.93 1.56
C ALA A 215 -9.31 -36.44 2.19
N PHE A 216 -8.17 -35.77 1.91
CA PHE A 216 -6.84 -36.17 2.36
C PHE A 216 -6.37 -35.40 3.60
N MET A 217 -7.16 -34.46 4.12
CA MET A 217 -6.82 -33.63 5.27
C MET A 217 -7.74 -33.92 6.45
N THR A 218 -7.19 -33.88 7.66
CA THR A 218 -8.02 -33.88 8.86
C THR A 218 -8.92 -32.64 8.91
N LYS A 219 -10.08 -32.75 9.56
CA LYS A 219 -11.02 -31.63 9.74
C LYS A 219 -10.37 -30.42 10.42
N GLN A 220 -9.46 -30.67 11.36
CA GLN A 220 -8.73 -29.62 12.07
C GLN A 220 -7.73 -28.92 11.15
N THR A 221 -6.92 -29.66 10.39
CA THR A 221 -5.96 -29.10 9.44
C THR A 221 -6.69 -28.28 8.37
N TYR A 222 -7.77 -28.80 7.79
CA TYR A 222 -8.55 -28.07 6.78
C TYR A 222 -9.07 -26.73 7.31
N ARG A 223 -9.67 -26.72 8.51
CA ARG A 223 -10.16 -25.49 9.15
C ARG A 223 -9.05 -24.48 9.39
N LEU A 224 -7.91 -24.94 9.90
CA LEU A 224 -6.74 -24.08 10.12
C LEU A 224 -6.21 -23.48 8.82
N GLN A 225 -6.04 -24.29 7.77
CA GLN A 225 -5.53 -23.81 6.48
C GLN A 225 -6.50 -22.82 5.81
N LEU A 226 -7.81 -23.02 5.96
CA LEU A 226 -8.83 -22.11 5.47
C LEU A 226 -8.82 -20.78 6.24
N LEU A 227 -8.86 -20.84 7.58
CA LEU A 227 -8.81 -19.66 8.44
C LEU A 227 -7.57 -18.82 8.15
N LEU A 228 -6.42 -19.48 7.98
CA LEU A 228 -5.18 -18.82 7.65
C LEU A 228 -5.21 -18.10 6.29
N THR A 229 -5.83 -18.72 5.29
CA THR A 229 -5.99 -18.12 3.95
C THR A 229 -6.92 -16.91 3.99
N VAL A 230 -7.98 -16.97 4.80
CA VAL A 230 -8.91 -15.86 4.99
C VAL A 230 -8.28 -14.73 5.82
N ASN A 231 -7.56 -15.06 6.88
CA ASN A 231 -6.88 -14.05 7.72
C ASN A 231 -5.80 -13.29 6.94
N LEU A 232 -5.12 -13.95 5.99
CA LEU A 232 -4.16 -13.29 5.10
C LEU A 232 -4.82 -12.27 4.16
N MET A 233 -6.14 -12.31 3.97
CA MET A 233 -6.88 -11.27 3.25
C MET A 233 -7.13 -10.02 4.10
N ALA A 234 -7.05 -10.08 5.43
CA ALA A 234 -7.35 -8.94 6.28
C ALA A 234 -6.41 -7.73 6.00
N PRO A 235 -5.07 -7.88 5.91
CA PRO A 235 -4.18 -6.77 5.55
C PRO A 235 -4.47 -6.20 4.16
N PHE A 236 -4.90 -7.05 3.22
CA PHE A 236 -5.24 -6.62 1.86
C PHE A 236 -6.55 -5.82 1.82
N LEU A 237 -7.58 -6.29 2.55
CA LEU A 237 -8.84 -5.57 2.69
C LEU A 237 -8.67 -4.25 3.42
N ASP A 238 -7.81 -4.22 4.44
CA ASP A 238 -7.45 -3.00 5.16
C ASP A 238 -6.80 -1.97 4.23
N ALA A 239 -5.81 -2.38 3.42
CA ALA A 239 -5.19 -1.52 2.43
C ALA A 239 -6.20 -0.98 1.40
N ILE A 240 -7.09 -1.82 0.87
CA ILE A 240 -8.15 -1.38 -0.05
C ILE A 240 -9.10 -0.40 0.64
N SER A 241 -9.52 -0.70 1.87
CA SER A 241 -10.40 0.16 2.66
C SER A 241 -9.78 1.54 2.86
N MET A 242 -8.49 1.60 3.20
CA MET A 242 -7.74 2.85 3.33
C MET A 242 -7.65 3.63 2.01
N CYS A 243 -7.43 2.95 0.88
CA CYS A 243 -7.46 3.61 -0.43
C CYS A 243 -8.86 4.18 -0.75
N ILE A 244 -9.92 3.41 -0.52
CA ILE A 244 -11.31 3.86 -0.75
C ILE A 244 -11.63 5.03 0.16
N ALA A 245 -11.32 4.93 1.45
CA ALA A 245 -11.53 6.00 2.42
C ALA A 245 -10.80 7.28 1.98
N THR A 246 -9.55 7.17 1.53
CA THR A 246 -8.80 8.30 0.99
C THR A 246 -9.51 8.93 -0.21
N VAL A 247 -9.93 8.14 -1.19
CA VAL A 247 -10.62 8.65 -2.39
C VAL A 247 -11.98 9.28 -2.06
N VAL A 248 -12.73 8.70 -1.13
CA VAL A 248 -14.09 9.14 -0.77
C VAL A 248 -14.07 10.37 0.15
N PHE A 249 -13.24 10.36 1.19
CA PHE A 249 -13.25 11.39 2.23
C PHE A 249 -12.35 12.59 1.91
N VAL A 250 -11.34 12.44 1.05
CA VAL A 250 -10.54 13.58 0.61
C VAL A 250 -11.35 14.38 -0.40
N THR A 251 -12.16 15.29 0.14
CA THR A 251 -13.02 16.25 -0.56
C THR A 251 -12.35 16.96 -1.74
N PRO A 252 -11.07 17.38 -1.67
CA PRO A 252 -10.40 17.95 -2.84
C PRO A 252 -10.21 16.93 -3.97
N TYR A 253 -9.98 15.64 -3.69
CA TYR A 253 -9.98 14.59 -4.71
C TYR A 253 -11.35 14.43 -5.34
N ARG A 254 -12.43 14.42 -4.55
CA ARG A 254 -13.80 14.37 -5.09
C ARG A 254 -14.10 15.57 -6.01
N LYS A 255 -13.69 16.77 -5.61
CA LYS A 255 -13.87 17.99 -6.43
C LYS A 255 -12.98 17.98 -7.67
N ALA A 256 -11.71 17.58 -7.56
CA ALA A 256 -10.77 17.49 -8.67
C ALA A 256 -11.16 16.40 -9.66
N ALA A 257 -11.52 15.21 -9.19
CA ALA A 257 -12.08 14.13 -10.01
C ALA A 257 -13.37 14.60 -10.68
N ARG A 258 -14.27 15.29 -9.96
CA ARG A 258 -15.46 15.88 -10.59
C ARG A 258 -15.07 16.88 -11.68
N LYS A 259 -14.12 17.79 -11.42
CA LYS A 259 -13.64 18.77 -12.41
C LYS A 259 -12.97 18.10 -13.61
N MET A 260 -12.23 17.01 -13.41
CA MET A 260 -11.54 16.28 -14.48
C MET A 260 -12.50 15.43 -15.32
N PHE A 261 -13.37 14.65 -14.68
CA PHE A 261 -14.27 13.73 -15.38
C PHE A 261 -15.54 14.41 -15.91
N TRP A 262 -15.98 15.53 -15.31
CA TRP A 262 -17.19 16.24 -15.71
C TRP A 262 -16.93 17.56 -16.46
N ARG A 263 -15.69 17.84 -16.91
CA ARG A 263 -15.38 19.03 -17.75
C ARG A 263 -15.86 18.92 -19.22
N LYS A 264 -16.51 17.83 -19.62
CA LYS A 264 -17.29 17.73 -20.88
C LYS A 264 -18.73 18.18 -20.59
N LEU A 265 -19.42 19.08 -21.28
CA LEU A 265 -19.27 19.74 -22.58
C LEU A 265 -20.08 21.05 -22.52
N THR A 266 -19.61 22.08 -21.82
CA THR A 266 -20.08 23.44 -22.15
C THR A 266 -19.32 23.88 -23.40
N VAL A 267 -19.73 23.32 -24.54
CA VAL A 267 -19.45 23.94 -25.84
C VAL A 267 -20.22 25.24 -25.81
N THR A 268 -19.51 26.36 -25.65
CA THR A 268 -20.11 27.68 -25.93
C THR A 268 -20.64 27.63 -27.35
N PRO A 269 -21.96 27.74 -27.58
CA PRO A 269 -22.48 27.85 -28.93
C PRO A 269 -21.92 29.14 -29.54
N THR A 270 -21.14 28.98 -30.61
CA THR A 270 -20.67 30.07 -31.48
C THR A 270 -21.78 30.47 -32.45
#